data_AF-A0A1E4NKQ7-F1
#
_entry.id   AF-A0A1E4NKQ7-F1
#
_cell.length_a   1.000
_cell.length_b   1.000
_cell.length_c   1.000
_cell.angle_alpha   90.00
_cell.angle_beta   90.00
_cell.angle_gamma   90.00
#
_symmetry.space_group_name_H-M   'P 1'
#
loop_
_entity.id
_entity.type
_entity.pdbx_description
1 polymer ?
#
loop_
_entity_poly.entity_id
_entity_poly.type
_entity_poly.pdbx_seq_one_letter_code
_entity_poly.pdbx_strand_id
1 'polypeptide(L)'
;MSRSARLRRQLTDVEHRSLELPRSYREQLAELIGRECDNVAQSPDPSQYGMQTEDGVTTSGLDVGFDRARSDNVQVRMRGLALWIALVYHETHGAHSTESEELHRQVLRIMRELKVFSSRLETGGNEA
;
A
#
# COMPACT_ATOMS: atom_id res chain seq x y z
N MET A 1 19.95 -8.37 6.67
CA MET A 1 18.70 -7.76 7.18
C MET A 1 17.55 -8.57 6.64
N SER A 2 16.63 -9.07 7.48
CA SER A 2 15.48 -9.86 7.00
C SER A 2 14.49 -8.99 6.22
N ARG A 3 13.73 -9.60 5.30
CA ARG A 3 12.69 -8.90 4.53
C ARG A 3 11.68 -8.22 5.46
N SER A 4 11.24 -8.92 6.51
CA SER A 4 10.34 -8.41 7.54
C SER A 4 10.90 -7.18 8.25
N ALA A 5 12.19 -7.18 8.61
CA ALA A 5 12.83 -6.03 9.26
C ALA A 5 12.90 -4.81 8.33
N ARG A 6 13.12 -5.03 7.02
CA ARG A 6 13.07 -3.96 6.01
C ARG A 6 11.67 -3.36 5.90
N LEU A 7 10.65 -4.20 5.76
CA LEU A 7 9.26 -3.75 5.62
C LEU A 7 8.76 -3.04 6.88
N ARG A 8 9.12 -3.51 8.08
CA ARG A 8 8.80 -2.80 9.33
C ARG A 8 9.42 -1.41 9.39
N ARG A 9 10.66 -1.24 8.95
CA ARG A 9 11.30 0.08 8.90
C ARG A 9 10.60 1.02 7.92
N GLN A 10 10.21 0.51 6.75
CA GLN A 10 9.46 1.26 5.76
C GLN A 10 8.06 1.64 6.26
N LEU A 11 7.41 0.73 7.00
CA LEU A 11 6.07 0.94 7.53
C LEU A 11 5.96 2.19 8.40
N THR A 12 6.92 2.46 9.28
CA THR A 12 6.90 3.65 10.13
C THR A 12 6.83 4.94 9.32
N ASP A 13 7.56 5.01 8.19
CA ASP A 13 7.56 6.18 7.30
C ASP A 13 6.25 6.25 6.48
N VAL A 14 5.77 5.10 5.99
CA VAL A 14 4.48 5.00 5.27
C VAL A 14 3.31 5.40 6.16
N GLU A 15 3.26 4.93 7.40
CA GLU A 15 2.22 5.27 8.39
C GLU A 15 2.20 6.78 8.64
N HIS A 16 3.35 7.35 9.01
CA HIS A 16 3.49 8.77 9.28
C HIS A 16 2.98 9.61 8.10
N ARG A 17 3.48 9.35 6.90
CA ARG A 17 3.11 10.11 5.69
C ARG A 17 1.66 9.91 5.28
N SER A 18 1.07 8.75 5.54
CA SER A 18 -0.33 8.49 5.24
C SER A 18 -1.25 9.30 6.17
N LEU A 19 -0.90 9.38 7.46
CA LEU A 19 -1.73 10.00 8.48
C LEU A 19 -1.57 11.52 8.56
N GLU A 20 -0.42 12.07 8.14
CA GLU A 20 -0.16 13.51 8.02
C GLU A 20 -0.91 14.18 6.87
N LEU A 21 -1.45 13.42 5.91
CA LEU A 21 -2.22 14.00 4.82
C LEU A 21 -3.46 14.73 5.33
N PRO A 22 -3.83 15.87 4.71
CA PRO A 22 -5.13 16.49 4.90
C PRO A 22 -6.27 15.50 4.67
N ARG A 23 -7.40 15.70 5.35
CA ARG A 23 -8.55 14.77 5.31
C ARG A 23 -8.99 14.40 3.89
N SER A 24 -9.11 15.38 3.00
CA SER A 24 -9.50 15.14 1.60
C SER A 24 -8.52 14.25 0.84
N TYR A 25 -7.22 14.33 1.14
CA TYR A 25 -6.21 13.45 0.56
C TYR A 25 -6.19 12.08 1.21
N ARG A 26 -6.56 11.94 2.49
CA ARG A 26 -6.73 10.63 3.13
C ARG A 26 -7.89 9.84 2.52
N GLU A 27 -9.00 10.51 2.21
CA GLU A 27 -10.15 9.90 1.52
C GLU A 27 -9.75 9.42 0.11
N GLN A 28 -9.05 10.26 -0.67
CA GLN A 28 -8.50 9.87 -1.98
C GLN A 28 -7.47 8.73 -1.88
N LEU A 29 -6.59 8.77 -0.88
CA LEU A 29 -5.61 7.70 -0.64
C LEU A 29 -6.32 6.39 -0.30
N ALA A 30 -7.41 6.44 0.46
CA ALA A 30 -8.20 5.26 0.81
C ALA A 30 -8.77 4.56 -0.43
N GLU A 31 -9.32 5.34 -1.38
CA GLU A 31 -9.78 4.84 -2.68
C GLU A 31 -8.64 4.27 -3.53
N LEU A 32 -7.47 4.91 -3.53
CA LEU A 32 -6.29 4.43 -4.26
C LEU A 32 -5.79 3.10 -3.69
N ILE A 33 -5.63 2.99 -2.36
CA ILE A 33 -5.27 1.72 -1.70
C ILE A 33 -6.27 0.64 -2.07
N GLY A 34 -7.57 0.98 -2.07
CA GLY A 34 -8.62 0.08 -2.50
C GLY A 34 -8.36 -0.48 -3.89
N ARG A 35 -8.27 0.40 -4.88
CA ARG A 35 -8.01 -0.01 -6.27
C ARG A 35 -6.72 -0.82 -6.43
N GLU A 36 -5.64 -0.42 -5.76
CA GLU A 36 -4.37 -1.15 -5.82
C GLU A 36 -4.49 -2.56 -5.23
N CYS A 37 -5.22 -2.75 -4.11
CA CYS A 37 -5.46 -4.10 -3.58
C CYS A 37 -6.22 -4.97 -4.59
N ASP A 38 -7.20 -4.42 -5.29
CA ASP A 38 -7.98 -5.17 -6.29
C ASP A 38 -7.09 -5.51 -7.51
N ASN A 39 -6.32 -4.54 -7.99
CA ASN A 39 -5.39 -4.73 -9.10
C ASN A 39 -4.31 -5.78 -8.79
N VAL A 40 -3.75 -5.75 -7.58
CA VAL A 40 -2.76 -6.76 -7.13
C VAL A 40 -3.41 -8.15 -7.09
N ALA A 41 -4.62 -8.26 -6.50
CA ALA A 41 -5.32 -9.54 -6.39
C ALA A 41 -5.74 -10.13 -7.75
N GLN A 42 -6.02 -9.28 -8.74
CA GLN A 42 -6.36 -9.67 -10.11
C GLN A 42 -5.13 -9.86 -11.01
N SER A 43 -3.93 -9.51 -10.52
CA SER A 43 -2.71 -9.61 -11.31
C SER A 43 -2.36 -11.08 -11.60
N PRO A 44 -1.93 -11.41 -12.84
CA PRO A 44 -1.47 -12.76 -13.17
C PRO A 44 -0.28 -13.22 -12.31
N ASP A 45 0.59 -12.28 -11.92
CA ASP A 45 1.71 -12.51 -11.02
C ASP A 45 1.82 -11.34 -10.02
N PRO A 46 1.17 -11.45 -8.85
CA PRO A 46 1.23 -10.41 -7.82
C PRO A 46 2.64 -10.11 -7.32
N SER A 47 3.60 -11.04 -7.46
CA SER A 47 4.98 -10.83 -7.04
C SER A 47 5.73 -9.85 -7.95
N GLN A 48 5.26 -9.69 -9.18
CA GLN A 48 5.81 -8.77 -10.18
C GLN A 48 5.00 -7.46 -10.33
N TYR A 49 3.88 -7.33 -9.62
CA TYR A 49 3.04 -6.15 -9.71
C TYR A 49 3.79 -4.87 -9.32
N GLY A 50 3.70 -3.84 -10.16
CA GLY A 50 4.36 -2.55 -9.94
C GLY A 50 5.87 -2.54 -10.13
N MET A 51 6.49 -3.64 -10.57
CA MET A 51 7.92 -3.65 -10.93
C MET A 51 8.20 -2.66 -12.07
N GLN A 52 9.38 -2.05 -12.02
CA GLN A 52 9.87 -1.16 -13.07
C GLN A 52 11.26 -1.58 -13.53
N THR A 53 11.51 -1.53 -14.84
CA THR A 53 12.82 -1.80 -15.42
C THR A 53 13.28 -0.54 -16.16
N GLU A 54 14.37 0.05 -15.68
CA GLU A 54 15.00 1.25 -16.25
C GLU A 54 16.49 0.96 -16.44
N ASP A 55 17.02 1.25 -17.62
CA ASP A 55 18.43 1.01 -17.97
C ASP A 55 18.95 -0.42 -17.64
N GLY A 56 18.06 -1.41 -17.76
CA GLY A 56 18.35 -2.82 -17.47
C GLY A 56 18.36 -3.18 -15.98
N VAL A 57 18.07 -2.24 -15.09
CA VAL A 57 17.92 -2.47 -13.65
C VAL A 57 16.44 -2.61 -13.32
N THR A 58 16.06 -3.77 -12.78
CA THR A 58 14.68 -4.03 -12.33
C THR A 58 14.53 -3.76 -10.85
N THR A 59 13.58 -2.89 -10.51
CA THR A 59 13.21 -2.51 -9.14
C THR A 59 11.87 -3.15 -8.76
N SER A 60 11.78 -3.68 -7.53
CA SER A 60 10.55 -4.31 -7.05
C SER A 60 9.43 -3.29 -6.87
N GLY A 61 8.17 -3.70 -7.02
CA GLY A 61 7.02 -2.79 -6.81
C GLY A 61 6.98 -2.18 -5.40
N LEU A 62 7.47 -2.91 -4.38
CA LEU A 62 7.61 -2.40 -3.02
C LEU A 62 8.64 -1.29 -2.93
N ASP A 63 9.80 -1.45 -3.58
CA ASP A 63 10.84 -0.42 -3.58
C ASP A 63 10.39 0.82 -4.39
N VAL A 64 9.71 0.61 -5.52
CA VAL A 64 9.08 1.68 -6.32
C VAL A 64 8.04 2.44 -5.50
N GLY A 65 7.14 1.72 -4.82
CA GLY A 65 6.10 2.31 -3.98
C GLY A 65 6.70 3.10 -2.82
N PHE A 66 7.69 2.53 -2.14
CA PHE A 66 8.38 3.18 -1.02
C PHE A 66 9.14 4.44 -1.46
N ASP A 67 9.82 4.39 -2.59
CA ASP A 67 10.53 5.55 -3.11
C ASP A 67 9.55 6.70 -3.45
N ARG A 68 8.49 6.39 -4.19
CA ARG A 68 7.43 7.35 -4.52
C ARG A 68 6.73 7.92 -3.29
N ALA A 69 6.51 7.11 -2.25
CA ALA A 69 5.92 7.56 -0.99
C ALA A 69 6.73 8.71 -0.33
N ARG A 70 8.03 8.81 -0.63
CA ARG A 70 8.89 9.87 -0.09
C ARG A 70 8.89 11.16 -0.91
N SER A 71 8.28 11.16 -2.08
CA SER A 71 8.17 12.32 -2.98
C SER A 71 7.52 13.53 -2.29
N ASP A 72 8.04 14.72 -2.61
CA ASP A 72 7.45 16.00 -2.22
C ASP A 72 6.14 16.28 -2.99
N ASN A 73 6.02 15.78 -4.23
CA ASN A 73 4.78 15.82 -4.98
C ASN A 73 3.74 14.89 -4.35
N VAL A 74 2.66 15.48 -3.81
CA VAL A 74 1.60 14.76 -3.10
C VAL A 74 0.92 13.67 -3.94
N GLN A 75 0.77 13.87 -5.25
CA GLN A 75 0.11 12.90 -6.13
C GLN A 75 1.00 11.67 -6.35
N VAL A 76 2.30 11.89 -6.55
CA VAL A 76 3.29 10.80 -6.63
C VAL A 76 3.37 10.07 -5.30
N ARG A 77 3.40 10.82 -4.19
CA ARG A 77 3.39 10.27 -2.83
C ARG A 77 2.19 9.37 -2.56
N MET A 78 0.97 9.84 -2.84
CA MET A 78 -0.24 9.04 -2.63
C MET A 78 -0.24 7.76 -3.46
N ARG A 79 0.20 7.81 -4.72
CA ARG A 79 0.34 6.60 -5.56
C ARG A 79 1.38 5.63 -4.99
N GLY A 80 2.50 6.14 -4.48
CA GLY A 80 3.53 5.33 -3.82
C GLY A 80 3.02 4.66 -2.54
N LEU A 81 2.35 5.42 -1.68
CA LEU A 81 1.72 4.90 -0.45
C LEU A 81 0.70 3.82 -0.77
N ALA A 82 -0.19 4.05 -1.75
CA ALA A 82 -1.21 3.09 -2.15
C ALA A 82 -0.60 1.78 -2.66
N LEU A 83 0.38 1.86 -3.57
CA LEU A 83 1.08 0.69 -4.11
C LEU A 83 1.79 -0.10 -3.01
N TRP A 84 2.52 0.58 -2.14
CA TRP A 84 3.26 -0.07 -1.06
C TRP A 84 2.31 -0.77 -0.08
N ILE A 85 1.25 -0.08 0.37
CA ILE A 85 0.26 -0.63 1.30
C ILE A 85 -0.43 -1.86 0.70
N ALA A 86 -0.84 -1.80 -0.57
CA ALA A 86 -1.51 -2.91 -1.24
C ALA A 86 -0.59 -4.14 -1.39
N LEU A 87 0.66 -3.93 -1.78
CA LEU A 87 1.64 -5.02 -1.92
C LEU A 87 1.97 -5.67 -0.58
N VAL A 88 2.18 -4.88 0.48
CA VAL A 88 2.44 -5.45 1.82
C VAL A 88 1.19 -6.14 2.37
N TYR A 89 0.00 -5.57 2.18
CA TYR A 89 -1.25 -6.22 2.55
C TYR A 89 -1.36 -7.60 1.89
N HIS A 90 -1.15 -7.68 0.57
CA HIS A 90 -1.21 -8.93 -0.18
C HIS A 90 -0.11 -9.92 0.26
N GLU A 91 1.15 -9.48 0.37
CA GLU A 91 2.27 -10.35 0.76
C GLU A 91 2.11 -10.96 2.15
N THR A 92 1.54 -10.19 3.08
CA THR A 92 1.37 -10.63 4.47
C THR A 92 0.04 -11.36 4.71
N HIS A 93 -0.88 -11.32 3.75
CA HIS A 93 -2.16 -12.00 3.84
C HIS A 93 -1.97 -13.52 3.80
N GLY A 94 -2.35 -14.21 4.88
CA GLY A 94 -2.19 -15.67 5.00
C GLY A 94 -0.78 -16.14 5.33
N ALA A 95 0.16 -15.24 5.63
CA ALA A 95 1.49 -15.62 6.07
C ALA A 95 1.48 -16.21 7.50
N HIS A 96 2.25 -17.28 7.74
CA HIS A 96 2.28 -18.02 9.01
C HIS A 96 3.42 -17.61 9.95
N SER A 97 4.21 -16.61 9.59
CA SER A 97 5.30 -16.12 10.45
C SER A 97 4.77 -15.03 11.38
N THR A 98 5.16 -15.06 12.66
CA THR A 98 4.75 -14.04 13.64
C THR A 98 5.11 -12.62 13.19
N GLU A 99 6.23 -12.46 12.48
CA GLU A 99 6.63 -11.14 11.97
C GLU A 99 5.71 -10.64 10.85
N SER A 100 5.31 -11.52 9.94
CA SER A 100 4.39 -11.19 8.85
C SER A 100 2.99 -10.90 9.38
N GLU A 101 2.51 -11.66 10.37
CA GLU A 101 1.21 -11.43 11.01
C GLU A 101 1.16 -10.09 11.75
N GLU A 102 2.25 -9.71 12.42
CA GLU A 102 2.36 -8.41 13.06
C GLU A 102 2.34 -7.28 12.03
N LEU A 103 3.13 -7.42 10.96
CA LEU A 103 3.15 -6.45 9.86
C LEU A 103 1.76 -6.31 9.21
N HIS A 104 1.06 -7.42 8.99
CA HIS A 104 -0.31 -7.44 8.47
C HIS A 104 -1.27 -6.65 9.35
N ARG A 105 -1.23 -6.87 10.67
CA ARG A 105 -2.08 -6.16 11.64
C ARG A 105 -1.83 -4.66 11.64
N GLN A 106 -0.58 -4.23 11.49
CA GLN A 106 -0.24 -2.81 11.43
C GLN A 106 -0.73 -2.17 10.12
N VAL A 107 -0.58 -2.86 8.98
CA VAL A 107 -1.15 -2.41 7.70
C VAL A 107 -2.68 -2.30 7.78
N LEU A 108 -3.37 -3.30 8.34
CA LEU A 108 -4.81 -3.25 8.56
C LEU A 108 -5.23 -2.08 9.47
N ARG A 109 -4.41 -1.72 10.45
CA ARG A 109 -4.67 -0.55 11.30
C ARG A 109 -4.64 0.73 10.47
N ILE A 110 -3.62 0.95 9.66
CA ILE A 110 -3.53 2.11 8.75
C ILE A 110 -4.75 2.15 7.83
N MET A 111 -5.10 1.02 7.21
CA MET A 111 -6.26 0.94 6.32
C MET A 111 -7.59 1.27 7.02
N ARG A 112 -7.75 0.89 8.30
CA ARG A 112 -8.92 1.25 9.10
C ARG A 112 -8.95 2.73 9.45
N GLU A 113 -7.82 3.31 9.84
CA GLU A 113 -7.71 4.75 10.15
C GLU A 113 -8.00 5.61 8.90
N LEU A 114 -7.58 5.14 7.73
CA LEU A 114 -7.90 5.75 6.43
C LEU A 114 -9.31 5.41 5.92
N LYS A 115 -10.03 4.50 6.57
CA LYS A 115 -11.37 4.02 6.16
C LYS A 115 -11.42 3.36 4.77
N VAL A 116 -10.36 2.68 4.35
CA VAL A 116 -10.22 2.02 3.02
C VAL A 116 -11.40 1.11 2.68
N PHE A 117 -11.90 0.33 3.64
CA PHE A 117 -13.00 -0.60 3.40
C PHE A 117 -14.38 0.07 3.52
N SER A 118 -14.48 1.22 4.18
CA SER A 118 -15.73 1.97 4.32
C SER A 118 -15.99 2.82 3.07
N SER A 119 -14.96 3.46 2.50
CA SER A 119 -15.10 4.26 1.29
C SER A 119 -15.61 3.43 0.11
N ARG A 120 -15.19 2.17 0.01
CA ARG A 120 -15.68 1.23 -1.00
C ARG A 120 -17.17 0.89 -0.87
N LEU A 121 -17.67 0.74 0.36
CA LEU A 121 -19.09 0.45 0.61
C LEU A 121 -19.98 1.64 0.23
N GLU A 122 -19.48 2.88 0.36
CA GLU A 122 -20.18 4.10 -0.05
C GLU A 122 -20.23 4.24 -1.58
N THR A 123 -19.18 3.83 -2.31
CA THR A 123 -19.16 3.86 -3.78
C THR A 123 -20.05 2.78 -4.42
N GLY A 124 -20.11 1.58 -3.84
CA GLY A 124 -20.92 0.47 -4.37
C GLY A 124 -22.42 0.56 -4.09
N GLY A 125 -22.87 1.52 -3.28
CA GLY A 125 -24.27 1.69 -2.88
C GLY A 125 -25.13 2.58 -3.78
N ASN A 126 -24.58 3.09 -4.89
CA ASN A 126 -25.28 4.02 -5.80
C ASN A 126 -25.58 3.44 -7.18
N GLU A 127 -25.57 2.11 -7.30
CA GLU A 127 -26.02 1.38 -8.50
C GLU A 127 -27.07 0.33 -8.11
N ALA A 128 -28.30 0.79 -7.83
CA ALA A 128 -29.49 -0.06 -7.75
C ALA A 128 -30.76 0.74 -8.12
#